data_AF-A0A2V5QTW6-F1
#
_entry.id   AF-A0A2V5QTW6-F1
#
_cell.length_a   1.000
_cell.length_b   1.000
_cell.length_c   1.000
_cell.angle_alpha   90.00
_cell.angle_beta   90.00
_cell.angle_gamma   90.00
#
_symmetry.space_group_name_H-M   'P 1'
#
loop_
_entity.id
_entity.type
_entity.pdbx_description
1 polymer ?
#
loop_
_entity_poly.entity_id
_entity_poly.type
_entity_poly.pdbx_seq_one_letter_code
_entity_poly.pdbx_strand_id
1 'polypeptide(L)'
;MRTSIAARANLDLIEENYRRWQQNPESVDSGWAAFFEGFELGEVPERDGAGARPIEARESSLQSRVDGLIYAYRTLGHTIARVDPLAEKRPENPL
;
A
#
# COMPACT_ATOMS: atom_id res chain seq x y z
N MET A 1 2.47 4.72 13.69
CA MET A 1 3.20 6.01 13.57
C MET A 1 2.18 7.14 13.54
N ARG A 2 2.48 8.29 14.14
CA ARG A 2 1.54 9.37 14.50
C ARG A 2 1.17 10.26 13.29
N THR A 3 0.25 9.81 12.43
CA THR A 3 -0.34 10.66 11.36
C THR A 3 -1.49 11.56 11.85
N SER A 4 -2.05 11.28 13.03
CA SER A 4 -3.29 11.93 13.51
C SER A 4 -3.13 13.36 14.07
N ILE A 5 -1.94 13.76 14.52
CA ILE A 5 -1.76 15.06 15.18
C ILE A 5 -1.63 16.20 14.15
N ALA A 6 -0.92 15.95 13.04
CA ALA A 6 -0.77 16.94 11.97
C ALA A 6 -2.07 17.17 11.18
N ALA A 7 -2.89 16.13 11.02
CA ALA A 7 -4.20 16.24 10.37
C ALA A 7 -5.17 17.16 11.14
N ARG A 8 -5.16 17.13 12.47
CA ARG A 8 -5.99 18.00 13.31
C ARG A 8 -5.63 19.48 13.19
N ALA A 9 -4.35 19.81 13.04
CA ALA A 9 -3.89 21.19 12.93
C ALA A 9 -4.29 21.86 11.61
N ASN A 10 -4.50 21.06 10.56
CA ASN A 10 -4.86 21.53 9.22
C ASN A 10 -6.31 21.22 8.84
N LEU A 11 -7.13 20.75 9.79
CA LEU A 11 -8.49 20.29 9.52
C LEU A 11 -9.34 21.42 8.91
N ASP A 12 -9.27 22.62 9.49
CA ASP A 12 -10.03 23.78 9.02
C ASP A 12 -9.64 24.16 7.58
N LEU A 13 -8.36 24.06 7.23
CA LEU A 13 -7.85 24.35 5.90
C LEU A 13 -8.28 23.29 4.88
N ILE A 14 -8.25 22.02 5.26
CA ILE A 14 -8.73 20.91 4.41
C ILE A 14 -10.23 21.10 4.13
N GLU A 15 -11.01 21.42 5.17
CA GLU A 15 -12.46 21.57 5.04
C GLU A 15 -12.84 22.80 4.20
N GLU A 16 -12.12 23.92 4.36
CA GLU A 16 -12.33 25.10 3.54
C GLU A 16 -12.01 24.84 2.06
N ASN A 17 -10.88 24.21 1.75
CA ASN A 17 -10.53 23.87 0.37
C ASN A 17 -11.51 22.86 -0.22
N TYR A 18 -12.00 21.92 0.56
CA TYR A 18 -13.02 20.97 0.10
C TYR A 18 -14.33 21.68 -0.26
N ARG A 19 -14.81 22.63 0.58
CA ARG A 19 -16.01 23.44 0.25
C ARG A 19 -15.81 24.28 -1.01
N ARG A 20 -14.62 24.85 -1.22
CA ARG A 20 -14.30 25.61 -2.45
C ARG A 20 -14.30 24.69 -3.68
N TRP A 21 -13.67 23.53 -3.57
CA TRP A 21 -13.63 22.52 -4.62
C TRP A 21 -15.05 22.01 -4.99
N GLN A 22 -15.92 21.76 -4.00
CA GLN A 22 -17.32 21.36 -4.25
C GLN A 22 -18.12 22.40 -5.05
N GLN A 23 -17.81 23.69 -4.90
CA GLN A 23 -18.45 24.76 -5.67
C GLN A 23 -17.85 24.90 -7.08
N ASN A 24 -16.52 24.83 -7.17
CA ASN A 24 -15.79 24.86 -8.43
C ASN A 24 -14.45 24.12 -8.29
N PRO A 25 -14.23 22.99 -8.99
CA PRO A 25 -12.98 22.24 -8.93
C PRO A 25 -11.73 23.04 -9.35
N GLU A 26 -11.89 24.05 -10.20
CA GLU A 26 -10.78 24.92 -10.65
C GLU A 26 -10.43 26.02 -9.63
N SER A 27 -11.19 26.14 -8.53
CA SER A 27 -10.96 27.16 -7.49
C SER A 27 -9.83 26.81 -6.51
N VAL A 28 -9.33 25.58 -6.57
CA VAL A 28 -8.23 25.07 -5.75
C VAL A 28 -7.07 24.64 -6.64
N ASP A 29 -5.87 24.53 -6.07
CA ASP A 29 -4.72 24.01 -6.81
C ASP A 29 -4.97 22.59 -7.32
N SER A 30 -4.32 22.25 -8.44
CA SER A 30 -4.44 20.93 -9.09
C SER A 30 -4.15 19.75 -8.16
N GLY A 31 -3.25 19.89 -7.19
CA GLY A 31 -2.98 18.87 -6.19
C GLY A 31 -4.17 18.64 -5.24
N TRP A 32 -4.85 19.72 -4.84
CA TRP A 32 -6.07 19.64 -4.02
C TRP A 32 -7.25 19.07 -4.82
N ALA A 33 -7.42 19.51 -6.07
CA ALA A 33 -8.48 19.01 -6.93
C ALA A 33 -8.36 17.50 -7.16
N ALA A 34 -7.17 17.01 -7.50
CA ALA A 34 -6.90 15.59 -7.69
C ALA A 34 -7.09 14.77 -6.40
N PHE A 35 -6.72 15.34 -5.25
CA PHE A 35 -6.92 14.69 -3.95
C PHE A 35 -8.40 14.49 -3.63
N PHE A 36 -9.22 15.55 -3.76
CA PHE A 36 -10.66 15.47 -3.46
C PHE A 36 -11.42 14.62 -4.47
N GLU A 37 -11.06 14.69 -5.76
CA GLU A 37 -11.62 13.80 -6.79
C GLU A 37 -11.35 12.33 -6.46
N GLY A 38 -10.11 11.99 -6.12
CA GLY A 38 -9.75 10.63 -5.70
C GLY A 38 -10.44 10.17 -4.40
N PHE A 39 -10.70 11.11 -3.47
CA PHE A 39 -11.40 10.83 -2.22
C PHE A 39 -12.89 10.53 -2.47
N GLU A 40 -13.60 11.36 -3.23
CA GLU A 40 -15.01 11.14 -3.60
C GLU A 40 -15.21 9.83 -4.38
N LEU A 41 -14.28 9.53 -5.31
CA LEU A 41 -14.30 8.27 -6.05
C LEU A 41 -14.15 7.04 -5.13
N GLY A 42 -13.48 7.19 -3.99
CA GLY A 42 -13.33 6.15 -2.97
C GLY A 42 -14.49 6.10 -1.96
N GLU A 43 -15.24 7.19 -1.76
CA GLU A 43 -16.40 7.25 -0.87
C GLU A 43 -17.71 6.78 -1.53
N VAL A 44 -17.74 6.57 -2.85
CA VAL A 44 -18.92 5.98 -3.52
C VAL A 44 -19.20 4.61 -2.87
N PRO A 45 -20.36 4.41 -2.22
CA PRO A 45 -20.67 3.13 -1.63
C PRO A 45 -20.77 2.13 -2.77
N GLU A 46 -19.90 1.12 -2.71
CA GLU A 46 -19.73 -0.03 -3.59
C GLU A 46 -21.07 -0.52 -4.19
N ARG A 47 -21.49 0.15 -5.26
CA ARG A 47 -22.57 -0.27 -6.14
C ARG A 47 -21.89 -0.54 -7.47
N ASP A 48 -21.84 -1.82 -7.79
CA ASP A 48 -21.36 -2.39 -9.04
C ASP A 48 -19.87 -2.80 -9.03
N GLY A 49 -19.53 -3.74 -8.14
CA GLY A 49 -19.04 -5.08 -8.49
C GLY A 49 -17.80 -5.28 -9.38
N ALA A 50 -17.10 -4.23 -9.82
CA ALA A 50 -15.94 -4.36 -10.70
C ALA A 50 -14.98 -3.16 -10.57
N GLY A 51 -14.37 -2.96 -9.40
CA GLY A 51 -13.36 -1.90 -9.26
C GLY A 51 -12.67 -1.92 -7.91
N ALA A 52 -11.34 -1.99 -7.94
CA ALA A 52 -10.40 -1.93 -6.82
C ALA A 52 -10.59 -3.00 -5.72
N ARG A 53 -9.76 -4.06 -5.77
CA ARG A 53 -9.51 -4.84 -4.54
C ARG A 53 -9.02 -3.85 -3.46
N PRO A 54 -9.52 -3.90 -2.22
CA PRO A 54 -9.06 -3.03 -1.15
C PRO A 54 -7.54 -3.06 -1.11
N ILE A 55 -6.89 -1.90 -1.11
CA ILE A 55 -5.42 -1.80 -0.99
C ILE A 55 -4.94 -2.62 0.21
N GLU A 56 -5.72 -2.64 1.29
CA GLU A 56 -5.52 -3.47 2.49
C GLU A 56 -5.54 -4.98 2.20
N ALA A 57 -6.45 -5.46 1.35
CA ALA A 57 -6.49 -6.87 0.95
C ALA A 57 -5.26 -7.25 0.11
N ARG A 58 -4.77 -6.33 -0.73
CA ARG A 58 -3.53 -6.52 -1.49
C ARG A 58 -2.32 -6.52 -0.57
N GLU A 59 -2.23 -5.58 0.36
CA GLU A 59 -1.14 -5.52 1.34
C GLU A 59 -1.11 -6.74 2.26
N SER A 60 -2.27 -7.20 2.74
CA SER A 60 -2.41 -8.46 3.49
C SER A 60 -1.91 -9.68 2.70
N SER A 61 -2.26 -9.76 1.40
CA SER A 61 -1.76 -10.85 0.54
C SER A 61 -0.26 -10.80 0.32
N LEU A 62 0.34 -9.59 0.24
CA LEU A 62 1.78 -9.43 0.15
C LEU A 62 2.47 -9.81 1.45
N GLN A 63 1.92 -9.43 2.60
CA GLN A 63 2.48 -9.80 3.90
C GLN A 63 2.45 -11.32 4.11
N SER A 64 1.35 -11.98 3.77
CA SER A 64 1.28 -13.45 3.85
C SER A 64 2.35 -14.13 2.98
N ARG A 65 2.70 -13.54 1.82
CA ARG A 65 3.79 -14.05 0.96
C ARG A 65 5.17 -13.80 1.56
N VAL A 66 5.37 -12.65 2.22
CA VAL A 66 6.61 -12.34 2.96
C VAL A 66 6.79 -13.31 4.12
N ASP A 67 5.74 -13.56 4.91
CA ASP A 67 5.77 -14.52 6.01
C ASP A 67 6.10 -15.93 5.52
N GLY A 68 5.47 -16.35 4.42
CA GLY A 68 5.77 -17.62 3.76
C GLY A 68 7.22 -17.72 3.28
N LEU A 69 7.77 -16.64 2.71
CA LEU A 69 9.18 -16.58 2.29
C LEU A 69 10.14 -16.71 3.49
N ILE A 70 9.86 -16.01 4.58
CA ILE A 70 10.65 -16.08 5.82
C ILE A 70 10.64 -17.51 6.36
N TYR A 71 9.46 -18.13 6.44
CA TYR A 71 9.32 -19.50 6.91
C TYR A 71 10.07 -20.50 6.01
N ALA A 72 9.98 -20.34 4.69
CA ALA A 72 10.69 -21.16 3.73
C ALA A 72 12.22 -21.06 3.91
N TYR A 73 12.77 -19.86 4.06
CA TYR A 73 14.20 -19.68 4.31
C TYR A 73 14.66 -20.24 5.67
N ARG A 74 13.83 -20.12 6.72
CA ARG A 74 14.13 -20.73 8.03
C ARG A 74 14.18 -22.25 7.96
N THR A 75 13.29 -22.84 7.17
CA THR A 75 13.14 -24.31 7.08
C THR A 75 14.15 -24.92 6.10
N LEU A 76 14.26 -24.33 4.90
CA LEU A 76 14.99 -24.89 3.76
C LEU A 76 16.23 -24.08 3.36
N GLY A 77 16.48 -22.91 3.94
CA GLY A 77 17.60 -22.06 3.50
C GLY A 77 18.98 -22.72 3.61
N HIS A 78 19.12 -23.73 4.48
CA HIS A 78 20.34 -24.52 4.59
C HIS A 78 20.63 -25.41 3.38
N THR A 79 19.61 -25.81 2.61
CA THR A 79 19.79 -26.68 1.42
C THR A 79 20.45 -25.95 0.27
N ILE A 80 20.26 -24.63 0.19
CA ILE A 80 20.90 -23.73 -0.78
C ILE A 80 22.06 -22.94 -0.16
N ALA A 81 22.52 -23.29 1.05
CA ALA A 81 23.62 -22.57 1.68
C ALA A 81 24.96 -22.98 1.06
N ARG A 82 25.89 -22.02 0.94
CA ARG A 82 27.27 -22.31 0.50
C ARG A 82 28.10 -22.72 1.71
N VAL A 83 27.96 -23.98 2.12
CA VAL A 83 28.67 -24.54 3.28
C VAL A 83 29.89 -25.38 2.90
N ASP A 84 29.93 -25.90 1.67
CA ASP A 84 31.05 -26.71 1.17
C ASP A 84 32.17 -25.79 0.65
N PRO A 85 33.37 -25.80 1.26
CA PRO A 85 34.51 -25.00 0.81
C PRO A 85 35.12 -25.48 -0.51
N LEU A 86 34.86 -26.72 -0.93
CA LEU A 86 35.32 -27.28 -2.20
C LEU A 86 34.36 -26.98 -3.34
N ALA A 87 33.12 -26.60 -3.03
CA ALA A 87 32.12 -26.25 -4.03
C ALA A 87 32.37 -24.85 -4.63
N GLU A 88 32.55 -24.82 -5.95
CA GLU A 88 32.72 -23.56 -6.69
C GLU A 88 31.46 -22.69 -6.67
N LYS A 89 30.29 -23.32 -6.67
CA LYS A 89 28.98 -22.65 -6.74
C LYS A 89 28.07 -23.07 -5.60
N ARG A 90 27.10 -22.20 -5.29
CA ARG A 90 26.03 -22.47 -4.34
C ARG A 90 25.11 -23.57 -4.90
N PRO A 91 24.63 -24.53 -4.06
CA PRO A 91 23.64 -25.51 -4.48
C PRO A 91 22.33 -24.84 -4.91
N GLU A 92 21.71 -25.33 -5.98
CA GLU A 92 20.36 -24.91 -6.38
C GLU A 92 19.31 -25.62 -5.53
N ASN A 93 18.15 -24.99 -5.37
CA ASN A 93 17.04 -25.62 -4.66
C ASN A 93 16.54 -26.82 -5.48
N PRO A 94 16.50 -28.04 -4.93
CA PRO A 94 16.00 -29.21 -5.65
C PRO A 94 14.48 -29.25 -5.84
N LEU A 95 13.75 -28.25 -5.34
CA LEU A 95 12.30 -28.08 -5.45
C LEU A 95 11.93 -27.02 -6.49
#